data_AF-A0A1V5GT33-F1
#
_entry.id   AF-A0A1V5GT33-F1
#
_cell.length_a   1.000
_cell.length_b   1.000
_cell.length_c   1.000
_cell.angle_alpha   90.00
_cell.angle_beta   90.00
_cell.angle_gamma   90.00
#
_symmetry.space_group_name_H-M   'P 1'
#
loop_
_entity.id
_entity.type
_entity.pdbx_description
1 polymer ?
#
loop_
_entity_poly.entity_id
_entity_poly.type
_entity_poly.pdbx_seq_one_letter_code
_entity_poly.pdbx_strand_id
1 'polypeptide(L)'
;MPGTMKWTAAAAAMAAAILAGCATFEEENRPVLNKMDKTIRPQSTAARLALGPPCAALGAAAWAVDAAVVRPVAVIPAAADDVYELYWRPRDMDFFRKSLLFVPIVVLTPPTFAVDWAARTLFAID
;
A
#
# COMPACT_ATOMS: atom_id res chain seq x y z
N MET A 1 19.59 17.65 -30.78
CA MET A 1 18.57 16.78 -30.16
C MET A 1 18.71 16.84 -28.62
N PRO A 2 18.06 17.80 -27.93
CA PRO A 2 18.18 17.97 -26.47
C PRO A 2 16.91 17.58 -25.67
N GLY A 3 15.88 17.05 -26.33
CA GLY A 3 14.55 16.85 -25.73
C GLY A 3 14.35 15.54 -24.94
N THR A 4 15.14 14.50 -25.19
CA THR A 4 14.88 13.14 -24.65
C THR A 4 15.45 12.90 -23.26
N MET A 5 16.46 13.68 -22.83
CA MET A 5 17.21 13.45 -21.60
C MET A 5 16.50 13.97 -20.33
N LYS A 6 15.56 14.91 -20.48
CA LYS A 6 14.77 15.45 -19.35
C LYS A 6 13.65 14.49 -18.90
N TRP A 7 13.04 13.77 -19.84
CA TRP A 7 11.97 12.81 -19.54
C TRP A 7 12.49 11.56 -18.82
N THR A 8 13.69 11.08 -19.16
CA THR A 8 14.29 9.90 -18.52
C THR A 8 14.69 10.18 -17.07
N ALA A 9 15.24 11.36 -16.77
CA ALA A 9 15.57 11.75 -15.41
C ALA A 9 14.32 11.95 -14.55
N ALA A 10 13.27 12.57 -15.10
CA ALA A 10 11.99 12.74 -14.40
C ALA A 10 11.29 11.40 -14.14
N ALA A 11 11.28 10.49 -15.12
CA ALA A 11 10.73 9.14 -14.97
C ALA A 11 11.52 8.32 -13.95
N ALA A 12 12.85 8.41 -13.93
CA ALA A 12 13.69 7.74 -12.95
C ALA A 12 13.49 8.31 -11.53
N ALA A 13 13.33 9.62 -11.38
CA ALA A 13 13.02 10.25 -10.09
C ALA A 13 11.61 9.88 -9.59
N MET A 14 10.62 9.79 -10.48
CA MET A 14 9.27 9.35 -10.15
C MET A 14 9.23 7.87 -9.77
N ALA A 15 9.95 7.02 -10.50
CA ALA A 15 10.11 5.60 -10.16
C ALA A 15 10.86 5.43 -8.82
N ALA A 16 11.91 6.20 -8.56
CA ALA A 16 12.62 6.19 -7.29
C ALA A 16 11.76 6.68 -6.12
N ALA A 17 10.90 7.69 -6.33
CA ALA A 17 9.94 8.14 -5.32
C ALA A 17 8.84 7.09 -5.05
N ILE A 18 8.37 6.40 -6.08
CA ILE A 18 7.42 5.28 -5.96
C ILE A 18 8.06 4.13 -5.20
N LEU A 19 9.34 3.81 -5.45
CA LEU A 19 10.07 2.75 -4.76
C LEU A 19 10.42 3.11 -3.31
N ALA A 20 10.82 4.37 -3.05
CA ALA A 20 11.21 4.84 -1.72
C ALA A 20 10.03 4.93 -0.75
N GLY A 21 8.83 5.20 -1.25
CA GLY A 21 7.61 5.19 -0.45
C GLY A 21 6.85 3.87 -0.52
N CYS A 22 7.35 2.84 -1.21
CA CYS A 22 6.55 1.66 -1.48
C CYS A 22 6.27 0.87 -0.20
N ALA A 23 4.98 0.71 0.13
CA ALA A 23 4.52 0.06 1.36
C ALA A 23 5.14 -1.34 1.57
N THR A 24 5.47 -2.01 0.48
CA THR A 24 6.02 -3.37 0.43
C THR A 24 7.45 -3.50 0.94
N PHE A 25 8.17 -2.40 1.21
CA PHE A 25 9.51 -2.45 1.80
C PHE A 25 9.51 -2.22 3.32
N GLU A 26 8.41 -1.74 3.90
CA GLU A 26 8.26 -1.63 5.35
C GLU A 26 8.20 -3.04 5.96
N GLU A 27 8.90 -3.30 7.06
CA GLU A 27 8.82 -4.59 7.75
C GLU A 27 7.41 -4.84 8.28
N GLU A 28 6.75 -3.81 8.80
CA GLU A 28 5.40 -3.90 9.40
C GLU A 28 4.34 -4.36 8.39
N ASN A 29 4.58 -4.10 7.10
CA ASN A 29 3.64 -4.37 5.99
C ASN A 29 3.84 -5.73 5.32
N ARG A 30 4.73 -6.58 5.83
CA ARG A 30 5.07 -7.88 5.24
C ARG A 30 4.85 -9.05 6.21
N PRO A 31 3.62 -9.28 6.70
CA PRO A 31 3.35 -10.28 7.71
C PRO A 31 3.68 -11.71 7.25
N VAL A 32 3.49 -12.06 5.98
CA VAL A 32 3.82 -13.40 5.46
C VAL A 32 5.33 -13.60 5.40
N LEU A 33 6.07 -12.62 4.87
CA LEU A 33 7.54 -12.66 4.85
C LEU A 33 8.13 -12.72 6.26
N ASN A 34 7.61 -11.91 7.19
CA ASN A 34 8.06 -11.88 8.58
C ASN A 34 7.78 -13.21 9.30
N LYS A 35 6.67 -13.86 8.99
CA LYS A 35 6.35 -15.19 9.52
C LYS A 35 7.31 -16.24 8.96
N MET A 36 7.69 -16.13 7.70
CA MET A 36 8.66 -17.02 7.09
C MET A 36 10.07 -16.86 7.70
N ASP A 37 10.53 -15.62 7.90
CA ASP A 37 11.82 -15.33 8.54
C ASP A 37 11.89 -15.86 9.99
N LYS A 38 10.79 -15.72 10.74
CA LYS A 38 10.67 -16.31 12.09
C LYS A 38 10.70 -17.84 12.09
N THR A 39 10.20 -18.49 11.03
CA THR A 39 10.12 -19.94 10.93
C THR A 39 11.45 -20.54 10.45
N ILE A 40 12.08 -19.92 9.46
CA ILE A 40 13.31 -20.41 8.83
C ILE A 40 14.51 -19.68 9.45
N ARG A 41 14.93 -20.11 10.65
CA ARG A 41 16.14 -19.60 11.31
C ARG A 41 17.32 -20.59 11.24
N PRO A 42 18.13 -20.55 10.18
CA PRO A 42 19.31 -21.40 10.07
C PRO A 42 20.39 -20.99 11.08
N GLN A 43 20.78 -21.94 11.95
CA GLN A 43 21.74 -21.71 13.03
C GLN A 43 23.21 -21.84 12.61
N SER A 44 23.50 -22.50 11.47
CA SER A 44 24.87 -22.66 10.97
C SER A 44 25.10 -21.93 9.64
N THR A 45 26.33 -21.49 9.41
CA THR A 45 26.74 -20.82 8.16
C THR A 45 26.56 -21.73 6.93
N ALA A 46 26.82 -23.03 7.08
CA ALA A 46 26.59 -24.01 6.02
C ALA A 46 25.09 -24.16 5.69
N ALA A 47 24.21 -24.16 6.69
CA ALA A 47 22.77 -24.18 6.47
C ALA A 47 22.26 -22.91 5.79
N ARG A 48 22.83 -21.73 6.10
CA ARG A 48 22.51 -20.47 5.41
C ARG A 48 22.89 -20.52 3.94
N LEU A 49 24.06 -21.07 3.61
CA LEU A 49 24.52 -21.15 2.23
C LEU A 49 23.70 -22.16 1.41
N ALA A 50 23.38 -23.31 2.01
CA ALA A 50 22.58 -24.36 1.35
C ALA A 50 21.11 -23.95 1.16
N LEU A 51 20.52 -23.30 2.16
CA LEU A 51 19.12 -22.86 2.13
C LEU A 51 18.94 -21.50 1.45
N GLY A 52 20.02 -20.76 1.17
CA GLY A 52 19.97 -19.42 0.60
C GLY A 52 19.15 -19.33 -0.69
N PRO A 53 19.51 -20.08 -1.76
CA PRO A 53 18.77 -20.03 -3.03
C PRO A 53 17.27 -20.39 -2.92
N PRO A 54 16.86 -21.50 -2.28
CA PRO A 54 15.43 -21.80 -2.13
C PRO A 54 14.70 -20.82 -1.20
N CYS A 55 15.35 -20.33 -0.14
CA CYS A 55 14.74 -19.32 0.74
C CYS A 55 14.58 -17.97 0.03
N ALA A 56 15.48 -17.60 -0.88
CA ALA A 56 15.34 -16.40 -1.69
C ALA A 56 14.12 -16.49 -2.62
N ALA A 57 13.92 -17.63 -3.28
CA ALA A 57 12.75 -17.85 -4.12
C ALA A 57 11.43 -17.82 -3.32
N LEU A 58 11.40 -18.51 -2.16
CA LEU A 58 10.24 -18.49 -1.27
C LEU A 58 9.99 -17.10 -0.69
N GLY A 59 11.04 -16.35 -0.36
CA GLY A 59 10.96 -14.98 0.15
C GLY A 59 10.40 -14.03 -0.90
N ALA A 60 10.82 -14.15 -2.16
CA ALA A 60 10.24 -13.38 -3.26
C ALA A 60 8.75 -13.67 -3.45
N ALA A 61 8.35 -14.95 -3.36
CA ALA A 61 6.95 -15.33 -3.45
C ALA A 61 6.12 -14.79 -2.27
N ALA A 62 6.63 -14.91 -1.04
CA ALA A 62 5.98 -14.36 0.16
C ALA A 62 5.83 -12.84 0.08
N TRP A 63 6.88 -12.14 -0.35
CA TRP A 63 6.85 -10.70 -0.58
C TRP A 63 5.81 -10.30 -1.64
N ALA A 64 5.70 -11.05 -2.74
CA ALA A 64 4.70 -10.80 -3.77
C ALA A 64 3.26 -11.00 -3.25
N VAL A 65 3.05 -11.98 -2.37
CA VAL A 65 1.74 -12.21 -1.72
C VAL A 65 1.40 -11.07 -0.76
N ASP A 66 2.36 -10.62 0.05
CA ASP A 66 2.17 -9.48 0.95
C ASP A 66 1.79 -8.23 0.16
N ALA A 67 2.49 -7.97 -0.95
CA ALA A 67 2.26 -6.82 -1.82
C ALA A 67 0.93 -6.86 -2.57
N ALA A 68 0.58 -8.00 -3.16
CA ALA A 68 -0.54 -8.10 -4.09
C ALA A 68 -1.88 -8.43 -3.42
N VAL A 69 -1.85 -9.01 -2.22
CA VAL A 69 -3.07 -9.51 -1.54
C VAL A 69 -3.18 -8.96 -0.13
N VAL A 70 -2.16 -9.16 0.70
CA VAL A 70 -2.30 -8.91 2.15
C VAL A 70 -2.44 -7.42 2.44
N ARG A 71 -1.53 -6.58 1.92
CA ARG A 71 -1.58 -5.13 2.12
C ARG A 71 -2.85 -4.50 1.53
N PRO A 72 -3.25 -4.76 0.26
CA PRO A 72 -4.48 -4.20 -0.27
C PRO A 72 -5.72 -4.55 0.55
N VAL A 73 -5.79 -5.74 1.14
CA VAL A 73 -6.93 -6.13 2.00
C VAL A 73 -6.84 -5.46 3.38
N ALA A 74 -5.63 -5.35 3.95
CA ALA A 74 -5.42 -4.78 5.28
C ALA A 74 -5.75 -3.28 5.36
N VAL A 75 -5.59 -2.53 4.26
CA VAL A 75 -5.82 -1.06 4.23
C VAL A 75 -7.26 -0.66 3.89
N ILE A 76 -8.13 -1.60 3.51
CA ILE A 76 -9.57 -1.35 3.28
C ILE A 76 -10.26 -0.65 4.46
N PRO A 77 -10.15 -1.14 5.72
CA PRO A 77 -10.82 -0.51 6.84
C PRO A 77 -10.35 0.94 7.07
N ALA A 78 -9.04 1.19 7.00
CA ALA A 78 -8.50 2.55 7.15
C ALA A 78 -9.04 3.50 6.06
N ALA A 79 -9.04 3.06 4.80
CA ALA A 79 -9.59 3.88 3.71
C ALA A 79 -11.10 4.10 3.83
N ALA A 80 -11.84 3.10 4.33
CA ALA A 80 -13.28 3.23 4.58
C ALA A 80 -13.57 4.23 5.71
N ASP A 81 -12.79 4.15 6.79
CA ASP A 81 -12.90 5.05 7.95
C ASP A 81 -12.61 6.51 7.55
N ASP A 82 -11.60 6.75 6.71
CA ASP A 82 -11.29 8.10 6.22
C ASP A 82 -12.43 8.68 5.36
N VAL A 83 -13.00 7.88 4.46
CA VAL A 83 -14.15 8.32 3.66
C VAL A 83 -15.39 8.57 4.53
N TYR A 84 -15.57 7.75 5.58
CA TYR A 84 -16.62 7.96 6.58
C TYR A 84 -16.41 9.29 7.32
N GLU A 85 -15.20 9.52 7.84
CA GLU A 85 -14.83 10.73 8.56
C GLU A 85 -14.96 11.99 7.70
N LEU A 86 -14.59 11.89 6.42
CA LEU A 86 -14.61 13.01 5.47
C LEU A 86 -16.03 13.43 5.06
N TYR A 87 -16.91 12.46 4.78
CA TYR A 87 -18.21 12.74 4.18
C TYR A 87 -19.43 12.38 5.03
N TRP A 88 -19.35 11.31 5.80
CA TRP A 88 -20.50 10.69 6.46
C TRP A 88 -20.60 11.01 7.95
N ARG A 89 -19.49 11.42 8.58
CA ARG A 89 -19.48 11.80 9.99
C ARG A 89 -20.50 12.91 10.24
N PRO A 90 -21.31 12.81 11.32
CA PRO A 90 -22.28 13.83 11.66
C PRO A 90 -21.61 15.19 11.81
N ARG A 91 -21.94 16.12 10.91
CA ARG A 91 -21.56 17.54 11.04
C ARG A 91 -22.72 18.36 11.57
N ASP A 92 -22.40 19.46 12.25
CA ASP A 92 -23.34 20.50 12.71
C ASP A 92 -23.90 21.31 11.52
N MET A 93 -24.55 20.61 10.60
CA MET A 93 -25.24 21.19 9.45
C MET A 93 -26.75 21.00 9.59
N ASP A 94 -27.49 22.03 9.18
CA ASP A 94 -28.95 22.01 9.08
C ASP A 94 -29.43 20.91 8.13
N PHE A 95 -30.64 20.40 8.39
CA PHE A 95 -31.25 19.30 7.62
C PHE A 95 -31.25 19.58 6.10
N PHE A 96 -31.65 20.78 5.68
CA PHE A 96 -31.71 21.15 4.27
C PHE A 96 -30.35 21.10 3.57
N ARG A 97 -29.28 21.55 4.25
CA ARG A 97 -27.90 21.49 3.72
C ARG A 97 -27.41 20.06 3.63
N LYS A 98 -27.75 19.21 4.62
CA LYS A 98 -27.45 17.76 4.58
C LYS A 98 -28.13 17.07 3.39
N SER A 99 -29.40 17.37 3.13
CA SER A 99 -30.14 16.78 2.00
C SER A 99 -29.57 17.18 0.65
N LEU A 100 -29.14 18.44 0.49
CA LEU A 100 -28.54 18.93 -0.76
C LEU A 100 -27.17 18.30 -1.04
N LEU A 101 -26.41 18.00 0.03
CA LEU A 101 -25.09 17.38 -0.06
C LEU A 101 -25.12 15.85 -0.16
N PHE A 102 -26.27 15.21 0.05
CA PHE A 102 -26.38 13.75 0.03
C PHE A 102 -25.95 13.15 -1.32
N VAL A 103 -26.50 13.66 -2.43
CA VAL A 103 -26.17 13.18 -3.78
C VAL A 103 -24.68 13.34 -4.10
N PRO A 104 -24.04 14.51 -3.93
CA PRO A 104 -22.61 14.63 -4.21
C PRO A 104 -21.76 13.78 -3.26
N ILE A 105 -22.14 13.61 -1.99
CA ILE A 105 -21.43 12.71 -1.06
C ILE A 105 -21.46 11.25 -1.56
N VAL A 106 -22.63 10.74 -1.95
CA VAL A 106 -22.77 9.38 -2.48
C VAL A 106 -21.94 9.20 -3.75
N VAL A 107 -21.93 10.19 -4.65
CA VAL A 107 -21.16 10.14 -5.90
C VAL A 107 -19.66 10.21 -5.66
N LEU A 108 -19.20 11.00 -4.67
CA LEU A 108 -17.77 11.18 -4.36
C LEU A 108 -17.19 10.08 -3.47
N THR A 109 -18.03 9.33 -2.75
CA THR A 109 -17.60 8.26 -1.84
C THR A 109 -16.78 7.16 -2.56
N PRO A 110 -17.26 6.53 -3.66
CA PRO A 110 -16.48 5.50 -4.36
C PRO A 110 -15.12 5.97 -4.91
N PRO A 111 -15.02 7.11 -5.63
CA PRO A 111 -13.74 7.55 -6.17
C PRO A 111 -12.74 7.98 -5.08
N THR A 112 -13.21 8.62 -4.01
CA THR A 112 -12.32 8.97 -2.89
C THR A 112 -11.79 7.74 -2.16
N PHE A 113 -12.65 6.75 -1.90
CA PHE A 113 -12.23 5.48 -1.35
C PHE A 113 -11.20 4.80 -2.25
N ALA A 114 -11.45 4.73 -3.56
CA ALA A 114 -10.54 4.07 -4.51
C ALA A 114 -9.16 4.74 -4.55
N VAL A 115 -9.11 6.08 -4.50
CA VAL A 115 -7.86 6.83 -4.47
C VAL A 115 -7.11 6.60 -3.16
N ASP A 116 -7.79 6.70 -2.02
CA ASP A 116 -7.16 6.52 -0.71
C ASP A 116 -6.66 5.07 -0.51
N TRP A 117 -7.49 4.09 -0.84
CA TRP A 117 -7.13 2.68 -0.83
C TRP A 117 -5.92 2.39 -1.74
N ALA A 118 -5.90 2.94 -2.95
CA ALA A 118 -4.78 2.75 -3.86
C ALA A 118 -3.50 3.43 -3.33
N ALA A 119 -3.63 4.62 -2.74
CA ALA A 119 -2.51 5.33 -2.14
C ALA A 119 -1.91 4.52 -0.98
N ARG A 120 -2.71 4.02 -0.05
CA ARG A 120 -2.26 3.20 1.10
C ARG A 120 -1.75 1.81 0.72
N THR A 121 -2.25 1.26 -0.40
CA THR A 121 -1.77 0.00 -0.97
C THR A 121 -0.37 0.17 -1.55
N LEU A 122 -0.14 1.26 -2.29
CA LEU A 122 1.11 1.52 -2.98
C LEU A 122 2.17 2.14 -2.06
N PHE A 123 1.76 3.02 -1.16
CA PHE A 123 2.63 3.83 -0.33
C PHE A 123 2.49 3.51 1.16
N ALA A 124 3.59 3.61 1.89
CA ALA A 124 3.64 3.51 3.36
C ALA A 124 3.00 4.76 3.99
N ILE A 125 1.68 4.85 3.90
CA ILE A 125 0.86 5.93 4.45
C ILE A 125 -0.12 5.27 5.40
N ASP A 126 0.07 5.50 6.69
CA ASP A 126 -0.79 5.01 7.76
C ASP A 126 -1.44 6.20 8.48
#